data_AF-A0A4Q3J6Z6-F1
#
_entry.id   AF-A0A4Q3J6Z6-F1
#
_cell.length_a   1.000
_cell.length_b   1.000
_cell.length_c   1.000
_cell.angle_alpha   90.00
_cell.angle_beta   90.00
_cell.angle_gamma   90.00
#
_symmetry.space_group_name_H-M   'P 1'
#
loop_
_entity.id
_entity.type
_entity.pdbx_description
1 polymer ?
#
loop_
_entity_poly.entity_id
_entity_poly.type
_entity_poly.pdbx_seq_one_letter_code
_entity_poly.pdbx_strand_id
1 'polypeptide(L)' 'MLTVLIDAAEDPNGLALTLSTLVAGAVEGLVREVVVIDRGLDDATRK' A
#
# COMPACT_ATOMS: atom_id res chain seq x y z
N MET A 1 -13.70 5.22 9.36
CA MET A 1 -13.02 4.52 8.25
C MET A 1 -11.98 5.46 7.66
N LEU A 2 -10.77 4.95 7.48
CA LEU A 2 -9.58 5.65 7.04
C LEU A 2 -9.37 5.44 5.55
N THR A 3 -8.91 6.49 4.89
CA THR A 3 -8.28 6.40 3.56
C THR A 3 -6.78 6.56 3.80
N VAL A 4 -5.98 5.59 3.37
CA VAL A 4 -4.52 5.61 3.52
C VAL A 4 -3.90 5.98 2.18
N LEU A 5 -3.01 6.98 2.18
CA LEU A 5 -2.26 7.39 1.00
C LEU A 5 -0.79 7.01 1.18
N ILE A 6 -0.22 6.29 0.22
CA ILE A 6 1.19 5.91 0.21
C ILE A 6 1.84 6.51 -1.03
N ASP A 7 2.83 7.39 -0.83
CA ASP A 7 3.71 7.87 -1.89
C ASP A 7 4.90 6.89 -2.00
N ALA A 8 4.88 6.03 -3.01
CA ALA A 8 5.78 4.88 -3.13
C ALA A 8 7.00 5.19 -4.00
N ALA A 9 8.18 5.03 -3.42
CA ALA A 9 9.48 5.09 -4.11
C ALA A 9 9.91 3.69 -4.61
N GLU A 10 11.11 3.58 -5.21
CA GLU A 10 11.70 2.33 -5.72
C GLU A 10 12.08 1.31 -4.62
N ASP A 11 11.12 0.84 -3.82
CA ASP A 11 11.26 -0.25 -2.85
C ASP A 11 10.00 -1.13 -2.82
N PRO A 12 9.90 -2.11 -3.75
CA PRO A 12 8.74 -3.00 -3.86
C PRO A 12 8.51 -3.84 -2.59
N ASN A 13 9.60 -4.26 -1.93
CA ASN A 13 9.54 -5.10 -0.74
C ASN A 13 9.03 -4.32 0.47
N GLY A 14 9.53 -3.09 0.68
CA GLY A 14 9.04 -2.19 1.72
C GLY A 14 7.57 -1.83 1.54
N LEU A 15 7.14 -1.60 0.30
CA LEU A 15 5.73 -1.36 -0.02
C LEU A 15 4.87 -2.59 0.32
N ALA A 16 5.27 -3.79 -0.09
CA ALA A 16 4.52 -5.02 0.18
C ALA A 16 4.39 -5.29 1.69
N LEU A 17 5.47 -5.10 2.46
CA LEU A 17 5.43 -5.22 3.92
C LEU A 17 4.47 -4.19 4.54
N THR A 18 4.54 -2.94 4.09
CA THR A 18 3.65 -1.87 4.58
C THR A 18 2.18 -2.22 4.30
N LEU A 19 1.85 -2.61 3.06
CA LEU A 19 0.50 -3.01 2.69
C LEU A 19 0.00 -4.22 3.49
N SER A 20 0.88 -5.18 3.78
CA SER A 20 0.55 -6.37 4.57
C SER A 20 0.09 -6.00 5.99
N THR A 21 0.69 -4.97 6.60
CA THR A 21 0.27 -4.50 7.94
C THR A 21 -1.13 -3.88 7.95
N LEU A 22 -1.61 -3.36 6.82
CA LEU A 22 -2.91 -2.70 6.73
C LEU A 22 -4.08 -3.70 6.61
N VAL A 23 -3.80 -4.97 6.33
CA VAL A 23 -4.83 -6.00 6.13
C VAL A 23 -5.71 -6.18 7.38
N ALA A 24 -5.09 -6.22 8.57
CA ALA A 24 -5.85 -6.32 9.83
C ALA A 24 -6.84 -5.15 9.99
N GLY A 25 -6.37 -3.92 9.73
CA GLY A 25 -7.21 -2.73 9.75
C GLY A 25 -8.32 -2.73 8.70
N ALA A 26 -8.12 -3.37 7.54
CA ALA A 26 -9.18 -3.55 6.55
C ALA A 26 -10.24 -4.57 7.02
N VAL A 27 -9.81 -5.69 7.60
CA VAL A 27 -10.70 -6.74 8.14
C VAL A 27 -11.54 -6.20 9.31
N GLU A 28 -10.94 -5.38 10.18
CA GLU A 28 -11.63 -4.74 11.30
C GLU A 28 -12.55 -3.57 10.86
N GLY A 29 -12.55 -3.22 9.57
CA GLY A 29 -13.35 -2.12 9.03
C GLY A 29 -12.81 -0.72 9.37
N LEU A 30 -11.55 -0.62 9.82
CA LEU A 30 -10.89 0.65 10.08
C LEU A 30 -10.40 1.30 8.79
N VAL A 31 -9.87 0.51 7.84
CA VAL A 31 -9.35 0.98 6.54
C VAL A 31 -10.37 0.72 5.45
N ARG A 32 -10.73 1.78 4.71
CA ARG A 32 -11.63 1.71 3.55
C ARG A 32 -10.90 1.38 2.27
N GLU A 33 -9.84 2.13 2.02
CA GLU A 33 -9.10 2.12 0.77
C GLU A 33 -7.65 2.54 1.02
N VAL A 34 -6.77 2.00 0.20
CA VAL A 34 -5.36 2.35 0.17
C VAL A 34 -5.06 2.84 -1.24
N VAL A 35 -4.58 4.07 -1.36
CA VAL A 35 -4.21 4.70 -2.62
C VAL A 35 -2.69 4.78 -2.67
N VAL A 36 -2.10 4.11 -3.66
CA VAL A 36 -0.65 4.12 -3.90
C VAL A 36 -0.35 5.07 -5.05
N ILE A 37 0.49 6.06 -4.80
CA ILE A 37 1.06 6.94 -5.82
C ILE A 37 2.40 6.34 -6.22
N ASP A 38 2.47 5.84 -7.45
CA ASP A 38 3.70 5.28 -8.02
C ASP A 38 4.65 6.42 -8.45
N ARG A 39 5.87 6.47 -7.91
CA ARG A 39 6.96 7.41 -8.27
C ARG A 39 8.11 6.77 -9.05
N GLY A 40 7.93 5.58 -9.60
CA GLY A 40 8.98 4.88 -10.32
C GLY A 40 9.17 3.43 -9.91
N LEU A 41 8.17 2.81 -9.27
CA LEU A 41 8.20 1.37 -8.99
C LEU A 41 8.51 0.60 -10.29
N ASP A 42 9.33 -0.44 -10.14
CA ASP A 42 9.71 -1.29 -11.27
C ASP A 42 8.49 -2.05 -11.84
N ASP A 43 8.63 -2.57 -13.06
CA ASP A 43 7.56 -3.33 -13.72
C ASP A 43 7.17 -4.61 -12.96
N ALA A 44 8.01 -5.11 -12.05
CA ALA A 44 7.69 -6.25 -11.22
C ALA A 44 6.64 -5.92 -10.13
N THR A 45 6.51 -4.64 -9.76
CA THR A 45 5.59 -4.20 -8.70
C THR A 45 4.16 -3.90 -9.20
N ARG A 46 3.97 -3.75 -10.52
CA ARG A 46 2.68 -3.35 -11.11
C ARG A 46 1.70 -4.50 -11.38
N LYS A 47 2.07 -5.75 -11.09
CA LYS A 47 1.29 -6.95 -11.44
C LYS A 47 0.58 -7.60 -10.26
#